data_AF-T1FYB6-F1
#
_entry.id   AF-T1FYB6-F1
#
_cell.length_a   1.000
_cell.length_b   1.000
_cell.length_c   1.000
_cell.angle_alpha   90.00
_cell.angle_beta   90.00
_cell.angle_gamma   90.00
#
_symmetry.space_group_name_H-M   'P 1'
#
loop_
_entity.id
_entity.type
_entity.pdbx_description
1 polymer ?
#
loop_
_entity_poly.entity_id
_entity_poly.type
_entity_poly.pdbx_seq_one_letter_code
_entity_poly.pdbx_strand_id
1 'polypeptide(L)'
;SELLVSELPPIYDGRIITDRKSEFQGHLAPVYHIKQVHMVVNKLKENKKIADATHNIIAYRIDSDIGGKNSGSYDDGEHHAGNRMLHLLEQMDAKNVLVVVSRWYGGIHLGPDRFRHINACTKDLLEEHGYMRQKVVLITFIIIINYF
;
A
#
# COMPACT_ATOMS: atom_id res chain seq x y z
N SER A 1 7.47 12.52 -20.06
CA SER A 1 8.37 13.68 -20.13
C SER A 1 8.92 13.96 -18.74
N GLU A 2 10.08 14.62 -18.61
CA GLU A 2 10.67 15.02 -17.30
C GLU A 2 9.65 15.65 -16.33
N LEU A 3 8.64 16.34 -16.86
CA LEU A 3 7.54 16.95 -16.13
C LEU A 3 6.73 15.96 -15.26
N LEU A 4 6.50 14.73 -15.72
CA LEU A 4 5.75 13.71 -14.94
C LEU A 4 6.58 13.13 -13.79
N VAL A 5 7.91 13.18 -13.88
CA VAL A 5 8.82 12.69 -12.83
C VAL A 5 8.96 13.71 -11.69
N SER A 6 8.72 14.99 -11.98
CA SER A 6 8.90 16.10 -11.02
C SER A 6 7.66 16.45 -10.19
N GLU A 7 6.51 15.88 -10.49
CA GLU A 7 5.26 16.21 -9.80
C GLU A 7 5.05 15.31 -8.57
N LEU A 8 4.67 15.92 -7.44
CA LEU A 8 4.31 15.21 -6.22
C LEU A 8 2.96 14.50 -6.44
N PRO A 9 2.89 13.17 -6.37
CA PRO A 9 1.63 12.46 -6.50
C PRO A 9 0.62 12.84 -5.40
N PRO A 10 -0.69 12.76 -5.68
CA PRO A 10 -1.70 12.88 -4.64
C PRO A 10 -1.51 11.78 -3.59
N ILE A 11 -1.79 12.12 -2.34
CA ILE A 11 -1.70 11.23 -1.19
C ILE A 11 -3.12 11.01 -0.67
N TYR A 12 -3.49 9.74 -0.51
CA TYR A 12 -4.79 9.32 -0.02
C TYR A 12 -4.62 8.67 1.35
N ASP A 13 -5.21 9.29 2.37
CA ASP A 13 -5.16 8.83 3.75
C ASP A 13 -6.29 7.83 4.03
N GLY A 14 -5.94 6.70 4.63
CA GLY A 14 -6.91 5.71 5.09
C GLY A 14 -7.49 6.09 6.46
N ARG A 15 -8.56 5.38 6.83
CA ARG A 15 -9.11 5.43 8.19
C ARG A 15 -8.07 4.98 9.22
N ILE A 16 -8.17 5.53 10.43
CA ILE A 16 -7.34 5.12 11.57
C ILE A 16 -7.92 3.83 12.18
N ILE A 17 -7.07 2.83 12.38
CA ILE A 17 -7.39 1.64 13.18
C ILE A 17 -6.73 1.78 14.55
N THR A 18 -7.49 1.54 15.62
CA THR A 18 -6.99 1.60 17.00
C THR A 18 -7.11 0.24 17.68
N ASP A 19 -6.04 -0.20 18.35
CA ASP A 19 -6.03 -1.41 19.19
C ASP A 19 -5.04 -1.22 20.34
N ARG A 20 -5.52 -1.42 21.58
CA ARG A 20 -4.73 -1.32 22.81
C ARG A 20 -3.82 -0.08 22.82
N LYS A 21 -4.45 1.08 22.58
CA LYS A 21 -3.86 2.43 22.49
C LYS A 21 -2.88 2.65 21.33
N SER A 22 -2.57 1.63 20.54
CA SER A 22 -1.80 1.83 19.30
C SER A 22 -2.74 2.31 18.21
N GLU A 23 -2.29 3.26 17.40
CA GLU A 23 -2.98 3.73 16.20
C GLU A 23 -2.21 3.31 14.96
N PHE A 24 -2.95 3.01 13.89
CA PHE A 24 -2.41 2.67 12.57
C PHE A 24 -3.15 3.48 11.52
N GLN A 25 -2.42 4.12 10.61
CA GLN A 25 -3.00 4.82 9.47
C GLN A 25 -2.22 4.47 8.21
N GLY A 26 -2.93 4.11 7.15
CA GLY A 26 -2.32 3.94 5.83
C GLY A 26 -2.32 5.26 5.04
N HIS A 27 -1.35 5.41 4.17
CA HIS A 27 -1.21 6.50 3.21
C HIS A 27 -0.83 5.88 1.87
N LEU A 28 -1.62 6.12 0.83
CA LEU A 28 -1.41 5.58 -0.51
C LEU A 28 -1.11 6.70 -1.50
N ALA A 29 -0.16 6.44 -2.41
CA ALA A 29 0.11 7.34 -3.53
C ALA A 29 0.41 6.55 -4.80
N PRO A 30 -0.14 6.96 -5.97
CA PRO A 30 0.28 6.41 -7.25
C PRO A 30 1.72 6.86 -7.55
N VAL A 31 2.60 5.93 -7.91
CA VAL A 31 4.01 6.21 -8.20
C VAL A 31 4.48 5.44 -9.42
N TYR A 32 5.26 6.09 -10.27
CA TYR A 32 5.78 5.57 -11.53
C TYR A 32 7.30 5.70 -11.63
N HIS A 33 7.92 6.29 -10.60
CA HIS A 33 9.36 6.47 -10.52
C HIS A 33 9.83 6.52 -9.06
N ILE A 34 11.03 6.01 -8.78
CA ILE A 34 11.57 5.97 -7.41
C ILE A 34 11.65 7.36 -6.76
N LYS A 35 11.91 8.41 -7.56
CA LYS A 35 11.88 9.81 -7.10
C LYS A 35 10.54 10.19 -6.46
N GLN A 36 9.41 9.74 -7.03
CA GLN A 36 8.08 10.01 -6.47
C GLN A 36 7.88 9.32 -5.12
N VAL A 37 8.44 8.12 -4.92
CA VAL A 37 8.43 7.45 -3.61
C VAL A 37 9.09 8.34 -2.55
N HIS A 38 10.28 8.87 -2.84
CA HIS A 38 10.98 9.78 -1.94
C HIS A 38 10.21 11.08 -1.70
N MET A 39 9.61 11.66 -2.74
CA MET A 39 8.80 12.88 -2.63
C MET A 39 7.60 12.67 -1.70
N VAL A 40 6.84 11.58 -1.87
CA VAL A 40 5.68 11.27 -1.03
C VAL A 40 6.09 11.03 0.42
N VAL A 41 7.14 10.24 0.66
CA VAL A 41 7.63 9.98 2.03
C VAL A 41 8.08 11.26 2.71
N ASN A 42 8.81 12.13 2.00
CA ASN A 42 9.22 13.42 2.55
C ASN A 42 8.01 14.32 2.82
N LYS A 43 7.03 14.36 1.92
CA LYS A 43 5.80 15.14 2.09
C LYS A 43 5.01 14.68 3.32
N LEU A 44 4.85 13.38 3.51
CA LEU A 44 4.21 12.78 4.67
C LEU A 44 4.89 13.21 5.98
N LYS A 45 6.23 13.23 5.98
CA LYS A 45 7.04 13.66 7.14
C LYS A 45 7.03 15.17 7.41
N GLU A 46 6.44 16.01 6.55
CA GLU A 46 6.16 17.41 6.90
C GLU A 46 5.04 17.51 7.96
N ASN A 47 4.15 16.50 8.03
CA ASN A 47 3.18 16.39 9.11
C ASN A 47 3.86 15.82 10.35
N LYS A 48 3.95 16.64 11.41
CA LYS A 48 4.59 16.24 12.68
C LYS A 48 4.02 14.96 13.27
N LYS A 49 2.70 14.73 13.19
CA LYS A 49 2.10 13.49 13.73
C LYS A 49 2.71 12.27 13.04
N ILE A 50 2.90 12.31 11.73
CA ILE A 50 3.47 11.22 10.93
C ILE A 50 4.99 11.13 11.15
N ALA A 51 5.68 12.26 11.16
CA ALA A 51 7.12 12.32 11.42
C ALA A 51 7.50 11.69 12.77
N ASP A 52 6.68 11.93 13.79
CA ASP A 52 6.87 11.42 15.16
C ASP A 52 6.21 10.03 15.37
N ALA A 53 5.66 9.41 14.32
CA ALA A 53 5.15 8.04 14.42
C ALA A 53 6.27 7.08 14.83
N THR A 54 5.92 6.08 15.64
CA THR A 54 6.90 5.08 16.11
C THR A 54 7.52 4.33 14.94
N HIS A 55 6.71 4.02 13.92
CA HIS A 55 7.17 3.39 12.69
C HIS A 55 6.39 3.95 11.49
N ASN A 56 7.09 4.33 10.43
CA ASN A 56 6.56 4.66 9.11
C ASN A 56 6.97 3.58 8.12
N ILE A 57 6.17 2.51 8.06
CA ILE A 57 6.48 1.30 7.30
C ILE A 57 6.15 1.54 5.82
N ILE A 58 7.06 1.21 4.92
CA ILE A 58 6.93 1.51 3.50
C ILE A 58 6.89 0.22 2.69
N ALA A 59 6.02 0.18 1.66
CA ALA A 59 6.12 -0.77 0.56
C ALA A 59 5.68 -0.10 -0.75
N TYR A 60 6.38 -0.40 -1.85
CA TYR A 60 6.00 0.08 -3.17
C TYR A 60 6.29 -0.94 -4.27
N ARG A 61 5.52 -0.85 -5.35
CA ARG A 61 5.76 -1.56 -6.61
C ARG A 61 5.61 -0.55 -7.74
N ILE A 62 6.64 -0.39 -8.56
CA ILE A 62 6.62 0.40 -9.80
C ILE A 62 6.80 -0.59 -10.95
N ASP A 63 5.90 -0.54 -11.93
CA ASP A 63 6.03 -1.35 -13.14
C ASP A 63 7.19 -0.82 -13.98
N SER A 64 7.95 -1.73 -14.58
CA SER A 64 9.11 -1.37 -15.41
C SER A 64 9.00 -2.10 -16.74
N ASP A 65 8.95 -1.34 -17.83
CA ASP A 65 8.90 -1.88 -19.19
C ASP A 65 10.19 -2.64 -19.57
N ILE A 66 11.27 -2.48 -18.80
CA ILE A 66 12.62 -2.99 -19.11
C ILE A 66 12.95 -4.26 -18.28
N GLY A 67 11.96 -4.86 -17.59
CA GLY A 67 12.14 -6.16 -16.93
C GLY A 67 12.94 -6.15 -15.63
N GLY A 68 13.12 -4.98 -15.00
CA GLY A 68 13.73 -4.84 -13.68
C GLY A 68 12.69 -4.79 -12.55
N LYS A 69 12.98 -5.43 -11.40
CA LYS A 69 12.17 -5.26 -10.18
C LYS A 69 12.36 -3.86 -9.59
N ASN A 70 11.44 -2.94 -9.89
CA ASN A 70 11.36 -1.63 -9.23
C ASN A 70 10.37 -1.69 -8.06
N SER A 71 10.63 -2.58 -7.10
CA SER A 71 9.81 -2.77 -5.90
C SER A 71 10.69 -2.80 -4.66
N GLY A 72 10.20 -2.27 -3.55
CA GLY A 72 10.96 -2.23 -2.32
C GLY A 72 10.09 -2.00 -1.09
N SER A 73 10.71 -2.16 0.07
CA SER A 73 10.07 -1.99 1.37
C SER A 73 11.05 -1.45 2.41
N TYR A 74 10.52 -0.88 3.48
CA TYR A 74 11.29 -0.45 4.64
C TYR A 74 10.47 -0.62 5.91
N ASP A 75 11.03 -1.29 6.92
CA ASP A 75 10.33 -1.64 8.15
C ASP A 75 10.24 -0.48 9.16
N ASP A 76 11.17 0.49 9.09
CA ASP A 76 11.31 1.58 10.07
C ASP A 76 11.30 1.11 11.55
N GLY A 77 11.93 -0.03 11.84
CA GLY A 77 11.97 -0.64 13.18
C GLY A 77 10.78 -1.57 13.50
N GLU A 78 9.72 -1.58 12.69
CA GLU A 78 8.66 -2.59 12.79
C GLU A 78 9.08 -3.86 12.04
N HIS A 79 9.94 -4.66 12.68
CA HIS A 79 10.56 -5.83 12.05
C HIS A 79 9.56 -6.73 11.30
N HIS A 80 9.90 -7.01 10.03
CA HIS A 80 9.16 -7.82 9.05
C HIS A 80 7.91 -7.18 8.45
N ALA A 81 7.48 -5.99 8.88
CA ALA A 81 6.22 -5.41 8.39
C ALA A 81 6.29 -4.95 6.93
N GLY A 82 7.38 -4.29 6.51
CA GLY A 82 7.56 -3.78 5.16
C GLY A 82 7.57 -4.90 4.12
N ASN A 83 8.29 -5.99 4.38
CA ASN A 83 8.28 -7.15 3.48
C ASN A 83 6.91 -7.85 3.41
N ARG A 84 6.15 -7.89 4.51
CA ARG A 84 4.76 -8.40 4.50
C ARG A 84 3.83 -7.51 3.70
N MET A 85 3.96 -6.19 3.82
CA MET A 85 3.22 -5.23 3.00
C MET A 85 3.57 -5.37 1.52
N LEU A 86 4.87 -5.47 1.18
CA LEU A 86 5.29 -5.67 -0.20
C LEU A 86 4.72 -6.97 -0.78
N HIS A 87 4.76 -8.07 -0.01
CA HIS A 87 4.15 -9.33 -0.42
C HIS A 87 2.63 -9.21 -0.65
N LEU A 88 1.93 -8.42 0.18
CA LEU A 88 0.52 -8.14 -0.04
C LEU A 88 0.28 -7.37 -1.36
N LEU A 89 1.12 -6.38 -1.69
CA LEU A 89 1.05 -5.69 -2.99
C LEU A 89 1.25 -6.66 -4.16
N GLU A 90 2.18 -7.61 -4.02
CA GLU A 90 2.41 -8.67 -5.03
C GLU A 90 1.18 -9.58 -5.17
N GLN A 91 0.59 -10.04 -4.06
CA GLN A 91 -0.58 -10.91 -4.06
C GLN A 91 -1.82 -10.24 -4.68
N MET A 92 -1.98 -8.93 -4.47
CA MET A 92 -3.07 -8.15 -5.06
C MET A 92 -2.79 -7.72 -6.50
N ASP A 93 -1.58 -8.01 -7.02
CA ASP A 93 -1.04 -7.46 -8.27
C ASP A 93 -1.13 -5.92 -8.35
N ALA A 94 -1.01 -5.25 -7.20
CA ALA A 94 -1.03 -3.81 -7.09
C ALA A 94 0.31 -3.23 -7.57
N LYS A 95 0.32 -2.57 -8.73
CA LYS A 95 1.51 -1.94 -9.33
C LYS A 95 1.34 -0.44 -9.41
N ASN A 96 2.45 0.26 -9.63
CA ASN A 96 2.53 1.73 -9.68
C ASN A 96 1.96 2.41 -8.43
N VAL A 97 2.27 1.85 -7.26
CA VAL A 97 1.71 2.28 -5.99
C VAL A 97 2.75 2.23 -4.89
N LEU A 98 2.70 3.25 -4.03
CA LEU A 98 3.37 3.32 -2.75
C LEU A 98 2.29 3.26 -1.67
N VAL A 99 2.53 2.47 -0.64
CA VAL A 99 1.78 2.52 0.61
C VAL A 99 2.75 2.74 1.77
N VAL A 100 2.43 3.72 2.61
CA VAL A 100 3.08 3.95 3.91
C VAL A 100 2.07 3.65 5.00
N VAL A 101 2.42 2.84 5.99
CA VAL A 101 1.60 2.67 7.20
C VAL A 101 2.34 3.29 8.38
N SER A 102 1.77 4.35 8.92
CA SER A 102 2.24 4.97 10.15
C SER A 102 1.61 4.27 11.35
N ARG A 103 2.46 3.82 12.27
CA ARG A 103 2.06 3.24 13.55
C ARG A 103 2.52 4.13 14.69
N TRP A 104 1.60 4.46 15.58
CA TRP A 104 1.90 5.09 16.87
C TRP A 104 1.75 4.03 17.97
N TYR A 105 2.86 3.68 18.63
CA TYR A 105 2.85 2.65 19.67
C TYR A 105 2.17 3.14 20.95
N GLY A 106 1.14 2.41 21.38
CA GLY A 106 0.34 2.75 22.56
C GLY A 106 0.89 2.29 23.91
N GLY A 107 2.12 1.76 23.96
CA GLY A 107 2.71 1.21 25.19
C GLY A 107 2.36 -0.25 25.49
N ILE A 108 1.52 -0.91 24.68
CA ILE A 108 1.11 -2.31 24.86
C ILE A 108 1.57 -3.15 23.66
N HIS A 109 2.37 -4.19 23.93
CA HIS A 109 2.88 -5.08 22.89
C HIS A 109 1.75 -5.91 22.27
N LEU A 110 1.49 -5.72 20.98
CA LEU A 110 0.37 -6.35 20.28
C LEU A 110 0.71 -7.75 19.74
N GLY A 111 1.98 -8.14 19.71
CA GLY A 111 2.39 -9.39 19.08
C GLY A 111 1.94 -9.43 17.60
N PRO A 112 1.46 -10.57 17.09
CA PRO A 112 1.04 -10.71 15.70
C PRO A 112 -0.08 -9.76 15.25
N ASP A 113 -0.92 -9.26 16.17
CA ASP A 113 -2.08 -8.42 15.82
C ASP A 113 -1.70 -7.12 15.10
N ARG A 114 -0.50 -6.57 15.38
CA ARG A 114 0.00 -5.39 14.66
C ARG A 114 0.07 -5.62 13.16
N PHE A 115 0.50 -6.81 12.73
CA PHE A 115 0.60 -7.14 11.31
C PHE A 115 -0.78 -7.26 10.68
N ARG A 116 -1.79 -7.73 11.43
CA ARG A 116 -3.17 -7.76 10.98
C ARG A 116 -3.68 -6.34 10.70
N HIS A 117 -3.38 -5.37 11.56
CA HIS A 117 -3.78 -3.97 11.37
C HIS A 117 -3.02 -3.28 10.24
N ILE A 118 -1.70 -3.50 10.14
CA ILE A 118 -0.87 -2.97 9.05
C ILE A 118 -1.36 -3.47 7.69
N ASN A 119 -1.64 -4.78 7.59
CA ASN A 119 -2.18 -5.37 6.37
C ASN A 119 -3.61 -4.87 6.08
N ALA A 120 -4.44 -4.67 7.11
CA ALA A 120 -5.78 -4.11 6.93
C ALA A 120 -5.74 -2.69 6.37
N CYS A 121 -4.94 -1.78 6.96
CA CYS A 121 -4.77 -0.42 6.43
C CYS A 121 -4.29 -0.42 4.98
N THR A 122 -3.33 -1.29 4.66
CA THR A 122 -2.77 -1.43 3.31
C THR A 122 -3.83 -1.92 2.33
N LYS A 123 -4.53 -3.00 2.68
CA LYS A 123 -5.54 -3.63 1.84
C LYS A 123 -6.73 -2.70 1.60
N ASP A 124 -7.28 -2.09 2.65
CA ASP A 124 -8.45 -1.21 2.57
C ASP A 124 -8.19 -0.08 1.55
N LEU A 125 -7.01 0.57 1.61
CA LEU A 125 -6.65 1.63 0.68
C LEU A 125 -6.51 1.14 -0.77
N LEU A 126 -5.90 -0.03 -0.97
CA LEU A 126 -5.75 -0.61 -2.30
C LEU A 126 -7.11 -0.97 -2.91
N GLU A 127 -8.03 -1.50 -2.10
CA GLU A 127 -9.40 -1.80 -2.54
C GLU A 127 -10.16 -0.52 -2.90
N GLU A 128 -10.11 0.50 -2.03
CA GLU A 128 -10.77 1.79 -2.23
C GLU A 128 -10.29 2.52 -3.49
N HIS A 129 -8.99 2.40 -3.81
CA HIS A 129 -8.37 3.09 -4.95
C HIS A 129 -8.22 2.19 -6.19
N GLY A 130 -8.88 1.03 -6.22
CA GLY A 130 -9.00 0.20 -7.43
C GLY A 130 -7.77 -0.62 -7.82
N TYR A 131 -6.84 -0.87 -6.90
CA TYR A 131 -5.66 -1.73 -7.12
C TYR A 131 -5.96 -3.23 -6.96
N MET A 132 -7.24 -3.60 -6.97
CA MET A 132 -7.69 -4.98 -6.93
C MET A 132 -7.91 -5.54 -8.33
N ARG A 133 -7.34 -6.71 -8.60
CA ARG A 133 -7.68 -7.46 -9.80
C ARG A 133 -9.15 -7.86 -9.78
N GLN A 134 -9.93 -7.35 -10.74
CA GLN A 134 -11.29 -7.84 -10.95
C GLN A 134 -11.20 -9.32 -11.35
N LYS A 135 -11.88 -10.19 -10.59
CA LYS A 135 -12.09 -11.57 -11.04
C LYS A 135 -13.06 -11.51 -12.21
N VAL A 136 -12.55 -11.73 -13.43
CA VAL A 136 -13.41 -11.97 -14.59
C VAL A 136 -14.11 -13.30 -14.36
N VAL A 137 -15.39 -13.26 -14.03
CA VAL A 137 -16.24 -14.45 -13.98
C VAL A 137 -16.74 -14.69 -15.40
N LEU A 138 -16.14 -15.65 -16.10
CA LEU A 138 -16.65 -16.10 -17.39
C LEU A 138 -17.95 -16.88 -17.15
N ILE A 139 -19.09 -16.26 -17.43
CA ILE A 139 -20.39 -16.95 -17.45
C ILE A 139 -20.51 -17.60 -18.83
N THR A 140 -20.21 -18.90 -18.92
CA THR A 140 -20.43 -19.68 -20.15
C THR A 140 -21.93 -19.92 -20.33
N PHE A 141 -22.57 -19.19 -21.24
CA PHE A 141 -23.94 -19.52 -21.68
C PHE A 141 -23.88 -20.65 -22.72
N ILE A 142 -24.26 -21.86 -22.32
CA ILE A 142 -24.54 -22.95 -23.28
C ILE A 142 -25.95 -22.71 -23.83
N ILE A 143 -26.05 -22.14 -25.02
CA ILE A 143 -27.32 -22.10 -25.76
C ILE A 143 -27.50 -23.48 -26.41
N ILE A 144 -28.31 -24.34 -25.81
CA ILE A 144 -28.79 -25.56 -26.46
C ILE A 144 -29.91 -25.14 -27.42
N ILE A 145 -29.57 -24.95 -28.69
CA ILE A 145 -30.54 -24.79 -29.76
C ILE A 145 -31.08 -26.19 -30.09
N ASN A 146 -32.27 -26.53 -29.58
CA ASN A 146 -32.97 -27.72 -30.05
C ASN A 146 -33.62 -27.38 -31.40
N TYR A 147 -33.18 -28.08 -32.45
CA TYR A 147 -33.90 -28.15 -33.71
C TYR A 147 -35.11 -29.08 -33.52
N PHE A 148 -36.33 -28.53 -33.62
CA PHE A 148 -37.55 -29.22 -34.03
C PHE A 148 -38.47 -28.26 -34.75
#